data_AF-F5BBG6-F1
#
_entry.id   AF-F5BBG6-F1
#
_cell.length_a   1.000
_cell.length_b   1.000
_cell.length_c   1.000
_cell.angle_alpha   90.00
_cell.angle_beta   90.00
_cell.angle_gamma   90.00
#
_symmetry.space_group_name_H-M   'P 1'
#
loop_
_entity.id
_entity.type
_entity.pdbx_description
1 polymer ?
#
loop_
_entity_poly.entity_id
_entity_poly.type
_entity_poly.pdbx_seq_one_letter_code
_entity_poly.pdbx_strand_id
1 'polypeptide(L)'
;RHMNGYGSHTFKLVNAKDEPIYCKFHFKTDQGIRNLTVEEANRLTAEDPDYGIHDLYEAIANGNYPSWSFYIQVMTFEQAE
;
A
#
# COMPACT_ATOMS: atom_id res chain seq x y z
N ARG A 1 -0.62 -5.59 7.94
CA ARG A 1 0.40 -4.51 7.76
C ARG A 1 1.51 -4.84 6.74
N HIS A 2 1.74 -6.10 6.38
CA HIS A 2 2.83 -6.55 5.49
C HIS A 2 2.48 -6.51 3.99
N MET A 3 1.90 -5.41 3.50
CA MET A 3 1.44 -5.29 2.12
C MET A 3 1.73 -3.90 1.54
N ASN A 4 1.96 -3.84 0.24
CA ASN A 4 2.08 -2.57 -0.48
C ASN A 4 0.69 -2.00 -0.79
N GLY A 5 0.62 -0.68 -0.95
CA GLY A 5 -0.53 0.03 -1.52
C GLY A 5 -0.19 0.57 -2.91
N TYR A 6 -1.15 0.53 -3.84
CA TYR A 6 -0.99 1.06 -5.18
C TYR A 6 -2.22 1.89 -5.55
N GLY A 7 -2.00 3.09 -6.11
CA GLY A 7 -3.10 3.93 -6.59
C GLY A 7 -3.87 3.34 -7.77
N SER A 8 -3.38 2.24 -8.35
CA SER A 8 -3.93 1.51 -9.51
C SER A 8 -3.96 2.34 -10.79
N HIS A 9 -4.75 3.40 -10.83
CA HIS A 9 -4.94 4.26 -11.98
C HIS A 9 -3.76 5.19 -12.24
N THR A 10 -3.71 5.72 -13.46
CA THR A 10 -2.81 6.84 -13.81
C THR A 10 -3.53 8.13 -13.47
N PHE A 11 -2.90 8.96 -12.65
CA PHE A 11 -3.41 10.26 -12.24
C PHE A 11 -2.65 11.37 -12.98
N LYS A 12 -3.14 12.61 -12.88
CA LYS A 12 -2.42 13.81 -13.31
C LYS A 12 -2.03 14.63 -12.09
N LEU A 13 -0.76 14.98 -11.97
CA LEU A 13 -0.28 16.00 -11.03
C LEU A 13 -0.15 17.31 -11.81
N VAL A 14 -0.76 18.38 -11.31
CA VAL A 14 -0.75 19.70 -11.95
C VAL A 14 0.03 20.66 -11.05
N ASN A 15 1.04 21.32 -11.61
CA ASN A 15 1.87 22.26 -10.85
C ASN A 15 1.24 23.67 -10.80
N ALA A 16 1.93 24.62 -10.13
CA ALA A 16 1.44 26.01 -9.98
C ALA A 16 1.37 26.82 -11.30
N LYS A 17 1.83 26.26 -12.42
CA LYS A 17 1.76 26.85 -13.77
C LYS A 17 0.74 26.13 -14.67
N ASP A 18 -0.12 25.29 -14.09
CA ASP A 18 -1.09 24.45 -14.80
C ASP A 18 -0.48 23.41 -15.76
N GLU A 19 0.80 23.04 -15.57
CA GLU A 19 1.48 22.03 -16.38
C GLU A 19 1.25 20.62 -15.78
N PRO A 20 0.67 19.65 -16.53
CA PRO A 20 0.37 18.32 -16.02
C PRO A 20 1.50 17.31 -16.28
N ILE A 21 1.70 16.38 -15.35
CA ILE A 21 2.45 15.13 -15.56
C ILE A 21 1.59 13.92 -15.16
N TYR A 22 1.76 12.79 -15.84
CA TYR A 22 1.15 11.54 -15.41
C TYR A 22 1.88 10.99 -14.18
N CYS A 23 1.11 10.37 -13.27
CA CYS A 23 1.65 9.81 -12.03
C CYS A 23 0.99 8.47 -11.66
N LYS A 24 1.79 7.55 -11.13
CA LYS A 24 1.34 6.39 -10.34
C LYS A 24 1.78 6.54 -8.89
N PHE A 25 0.89 6.24 -7.95
CA PHE A 25 1.16 6.28 -6.52
C PHE A 25 1.50 4.90 -5.96
N HIS A 26 2.55 4.82 -5.15
CA HIS A 26 3.02 3.58 -4.53
C HIS A 26 3.32 3.80 -3.04
N PHE A 27 2.72 2.99 -2.19
CA PHE A 27 3.07 2.84 -0.79
C PHE A 27 3.81 1.53 -0.62
N LYS A 28 5.10 1.58 -0.29
CA LYS A 28 5.90 0.38 -0.03
C LYS A 28 5.96 0.11 1.47
N THR A 29 5.55 -1.08 1.89
CA THR A 29 5.57 -1.47 3.31
C THR A 29 7.00 -1.53 3.80
N ASP A 30 7.28 -0.86 4.92
CA ASP A 30 8.59 -0.93 5.57
C ASP A 30 8.72 -2.21 6.44
N GLN A 31 7.63 -2.98 6.59
CA GLN A 31 7.59 -4.23 7.37
C GLN A 31 7.94 -5.46 6.53
N GLY A 32 8.16 -5.29 5.23
CA GLY A 32 8.32 -6.37 4.25
C GLY A 32 7.00 -7.06 3.90
N ILE A 33 6.95 -7.66 2.71
CA ILE A 33 5.77 -8.37 2.21
C ILE A 33 5.68 -9.75 2.86
N ARG A 34 4.49 -10.11 3.35
CA ARG A 34 4.17 -11.45 3.87
C ARG A 34 2.76 -11.84 3.45
N ASN A 35 2.62 -13.10 3.04
CA ASN A 35 1.35 -13.67 2.58
C ASN A 35 1.03 -14.94 3.37
N LEU A 36 -0.24 -15.23 3.54
CA LEU A 36 -0.72 -16.48 4.13
C LEU A 36 -0.72 -17.59 3.07
N THR A 37 -0.51 -18.84 3.49
CA THR A 37 -0.87 -19.98 2.65
C THR A 37 -2.38 -20.15 2.66
N VAL A 38 -2.92 -20.93 1.72
CA VAL A 38 -4.36 -21.18 1.64
C VAL A 38 -4.86 -21.90 2.89
N GLU A 39 -4.08 -22.86 3.40
CA GLU A 39 -4.40 -23.62 4.62
C GLU A 39 -4.49 -22.71 5.84
N GLU A 40 -3.51 -21.80 6.00
CA GLU A 40 -3.48 -20.86 7.11
C GLU A 40 -4.62 -19.83 7.03
N ALA A 41 -4.90 -19.31 5.83
CA ALA A 41 -6.01 -18.40 5.62
C ALA A 41 -7.36 -19.05 5.95
N ASN A 42 -7.56 -20.32 5.57
CA ASN A 42 -8.78 -21.07 5.89
C ASN A 42 -8.92 -21.28 7.41
N ARG A 43 -7.83 -21.62 8.10
CA ARG A 43 -7.82 -21.79 9.56
C ARG A 43 -8.18 -20.48 10.26
N LEU A 44 -7.51 -19.38 9.91
CA LEU A 44 -7.74 -18.06 10.51
C LEU A 44 -9.17 -17.57 10.28
N THR A 45 -9.76 -17.82 9.11
CA THR A 45 -11.15 -17.40 8.84
C THR A 45 -12.16 -17.99 9.84
N ALA A 46 -11.87 -19.18 10.40
CA ALA A 46 -12.74 -19.82 11.40
C ALA A 46 -12.36 -19.47 12.85
N GLU A 47 -11.05 -19.42 13.15
CA GLU A 47 -10.54 -19.24 14.52
C GLU A 47 -10.43 -17.75 14.93
N ASP A 48 -10.11 -16.88 13.98
CA ASP A 48 -9.90 -15.45 14.17
C ASP A 48 -10.28 -14.68 12.88
N PRO A 49 -11.58 -14.49 12.60
CA PRO A 49 -12.05 -13.79 11.41
C PRO A 49 -11.61 -12.31 11.36
N ASP A 50 -11.19 -11.75 12.50
CA ASP A 50 -10.71 -10.38 12.64
C ASP A 50 -9.18 -10.26 12.61
N TYR A 51 -8.45 -11.34 12.27
CA TYR A 51 -6.98 -11.44 12.29
C TYR A 51 -6.24 -10.19 11.80
N GLY A 52 -6.66 -9.63 10.65
CA GLY A 52 -6.02 -8.43 10.09
C GLY A 52 -6.24 -7.15 10.92
N ILE A 53 -7.40 -7.02 11.55
CA ILE A 53 -7.75 -5.92 12.47
C ILE A 53 -6.99 -6.10 13.78
N HIS A 54 -7.00 -7.33 14.32
CA HIS A 54 -6.30 -7.68 15.56
C HIS A 54 -4.79 -7.42 15.45
N ASP A 55 -4.12 -7.90 14.39
CA ASP A 55 -2.70 -7.63 14.11
C ASP A 55 -2.39 -6.13 14.08
N LEU A 56 -3.26 -5.33 13.43
CA LEU A 56 -3.05 -3.89 13.34
C LEU A 56 -3.21 -3.21 14.70
N TYR A 57 -4.26 -3.55 15.43
CA TYR A 57 -4.55 -2.97 16.74
C TYR A 57 -3.43 -3.26 17.73
N GLU A 58 -3.03 -4.53 17.87
CA GLU A 58 -1.98 -4.94 18.81
C GLU A 58 -0.62 -4.33 18.45
N ALA A 59 -0.29 -4.24 17.16
CA ALA A 59 0.96 -3.61 16.74
C ALA A 59 1.02 -2.15 17.21
N ILE A 60 -0.07 -1.40 17.03
CA ILE A 60 -0.15 0.01 17.45
C ILE A 60 -0.15 0.12 18.98
N ALA A 61 -0.94 -0.71 19.68
CA ALA A 61 -1.02 -0.72 21.14
C ALA A 61 0.34 -1.02 21.80
N ASN A 62 1.16 -1.86 21.16
CA ASN A 62 2.50 -2.22 21.61
C ASN A 62 3.61 -1.27 21.13
N GLY A 63 3.28 -0.14 20.49
CA GLY A 63 4.26 0.84 20.00
C GLY A 63 5.00 0.41 18.71
N ASN A 64 4.61 -0.71 18.10
CA ASN A 64 5.16 -1.22 16.84
C ASN A 64 4.40 -0.61 15.64
N TYR A 65 4.48 0.70 15.50
CA TYR A 65 3.73 1.45 14.48
C TYR A 65 4.15 1.03 13.05
N PRO A 66 3.21 0.55 12.21
CA PRO A 66 3.52 0.30 10.82
C PRO A 66 3.67 1.62 10.05
N SER A 67 4.64 1.65 9.16
CA SER A 67 4.94 2.75 8.23
C SER A 67 5.06 2.25 6.79
N TRP A 68 4.86 3.18 5.86
CA TRP A 68 5.07 2.95 4.45
C TRP A 68 5.86 4.10 3.85
N SER A 69 6.85 3.76 3.03
CA SER A 69 7.55 4.71 2.18
C SER A 69 6.71 5.05 0.95
N PHE A 70 6.42 6.34 0.74
CA PHE A 70 5.60 6.82 -0.38
C PHE A 70 6.46 7.21 -1.58
N TYR A 71 6.16 6.63 -2.73
CA TYR A 71 6.84 6.89 -4.00
C TYR A 71 5.85 7.28 -5.08
N ILE A 72 6.35 8.08 -6.03
CA ILE A 72 5.66 8.41 -7.26
C ILE A 72 6.48 7.95 -8.46
N GLN A 73 5.82 7.34 -9.44
CA GLN A 73 6.38 7.17 -10.78
C GLN A 73 5.74 8.24 -11.66
N VAL A 74 6.56 9.02 -12.34
CA VAL A 74 6.11 10.15 -13.17
C VAL A 74 6.48 9.95 -14.63
N MET A 75 5.63 10.46 -15.51
CA MET A 75 5.83 10.43 -16.95
C MET A 75 5.24 11.70 -17.56
N THR A 76 5.99 12.35 -18.45
CA THR A 76 5.46 13.47 -19.26
C THR A 76 4.44 12.97 -20.28
N PHE A 77 3.72 13.87 -20.93
CA PHE A 77 2.73 13.47 -21.93
C PHE A 77 3.43 12.97 -23.19
N GLU A 78 4.56 13.59 -23.56
CA GLU A 78 5.40 13.23 -24.70
C GLU A 78 6.03 11.86 -24.55
N GLN A 79 6.38 11.45 -23.31
CA GLN A 79 6.88 10.09 -23.04
C GLN A 79 5.80 9.01 -23.15
N ALA A 80 4.52 9.39 -23.22
CA ALA A 80 3.39 8.46 -23.32
C ALA A 80 3.01 8.12 -24.77
N GLU A 81 3.49 8.91 -25.75
CA GLU A 81 3.29 8.72 -27.19
C GLU A 81 4.35 7.81 -27.80
#